data_AF-A0AAN9VHZ4-F1
#
_entry.id   AF-A0AAN9VHZ4-F1
#
_cell.length_a   1.000
_cell.length_b   1.000
_cell.length_c   1.000
_cell.angle_alpha   90.00
_cell.angle_beta   90.00
_cell.angle_gamma   90.00
#
_symmetry.space_group_name_H-M   'P 1'
#
loop_
_entity.id
_entity.type
_entity.pdbx_description
1 polymer ?
#
loop_
_entity_poly.entity_id
_entity_poly.type
_entity_poly.pdbx_seq_one_letter_code
_entity_poly.pdbx_strand_id
1 'polypeptide(L)'
;MLLGGEAFMGLRPARHACHCDAARVDAQALEALEAGFQRLRLAPAATPLRKHLTRRVFALLRYRVTPLGASLWDAVRVGLNHHDARVGALAPDQFAYDAFAVLLDPLLDERHFGFDLADAHPPDDWGYRRLKRLAPLDPKARFVLSTRVRCARNLDGYRFAPTMSADELREVERVCVELLYRLPWEYSGKYLPLTCIPPYLRDKLSRDHCFFDPPDKYDATGNVRAHWPAGRGVYVNHEHSFCVLLNDKDHIRVVALEAGERLAEAFRRVACATPVLDRRLVPACHDRLGYLTVCPGDVGTGLRVSVLLRVSPAVPRHALAYVARVYHLEIRYLDNEPDVACVSNLKTLGCTQYDVLKDFHHGLRELIMVVQFHTPKPERIRLRKEERAAERGEVYVASEEEEEGEEEEEREEEEEEEGEGVCPPVPEPEPEEPGRAYELIQRLPRRQRQLIREANRRRVARERLRKRAAAGGRDWPPAKERLFAGGGRRRASLERRDATGDAKQERRARQPRRAINDRRCLDSPLIDGDLPPEAPPTPRSRSAKDKKKKKNKKQPRK
;
A
#
# COMPACT_ATOMS: atom_id res chain seq x y z
N MET A 1 -36.39 -20.44 -12.26
CA MET A 1 -35.70 -21.61 -12.86
C MET A 1 -34.21 -21.45 -12.59
N LEU A 2 -33.51 -22.52 -12.22
CA LEU A 2 -32.04 -22.58 -12.19
C LEU A 2 -31.56 -23.14 -13.52
N LEU A 3 -30.51 -22.57 -14.12
CA LEU A 3 -29.54 -23.16 -15.07
C LEU A 3 -28.62 -22.05 -15.62
N GLY A 4 -27.47 -22.43 -16.20
CA GLY A 4 -26.57 -21.49 -16.91
C GLY A 4 -25.32 -21.00 -16.14
N GLY A 5 -24.93 -21.71 -15.08
CA GLY A 5 -23.72 -21.40 -14.28
C GLY A 5 -22.47 -22.22 -14.64
N GLU A 6 -22.49 -22.98 -15.73
CA GLU A 6 -21.39 -23.88 -16.12
C GLU A 6 -20.61 -23.33 -17.32
N ALA A 7 -19.59 -22.52 -17.03
CA ALA A 7 -18.57 -22.12 -17.98
C ALA A 7 -17.19 -22.20 -17.32
N PHE A 8 -16.30 -23.02 -17.91
CA PHE A 8 -14.86 -23.02 -17.65
C PHE A 8 -14.39 -23.18 -16.18
N MET A 9 -14.91 -24.18 -15.46
CA MET A 9 -14.07 -24.93 -14.50
C MET A 9 -13.08 -25.83 -15.27
N GLY A 10 -12.19 -25.20 -16.04
CA GLY A 10 -11.04 -25.89 -16.64
C GLY A 10 -10.15 -26.48 -15.57
N LEU A 11 -9.47 -27.60 -15.89
CA LEU A 11 -8.57 -28.29 -14.97
C LEU A 11 -7.55 -27.30 -14.38
N ARG A 12 -7.62 -27.06 -13.07
CA ARG A 12 -6.67 -26.19 -12.36
C ARG A 12 -5.25 -26.74 -12.59
N PRO A 13 -4.31 -25.99 -13.18
CA PRO A 13 -2.92 -26.40 -13.15
C PRO A 13 -2.47 -26.49 -11.70
N ALA A 14 -1.80 -27.59 -11.33
CA ALA A 14 -1.28 -27.74 -9.97
C ALA A 14 -0.29 -26.61 -9.67
N ARG A 15 -0.31 -26.05 -8.44
CA ARG A 15 0.57 -24.96 -7.99
C ARG A 15 2.09 -25.26 -8.12
N HIS A 16 2.48 -26.47 -8.48
CA HIS A 16 3.88 -26.89 -8.65
C HIS A 16 4.22 -27.32 -10.10
N ALA A 17 3.33 -27.13 -11.07
CA ALA A 17 3.51 -27.50 -12.48
C ALA A 17 4.42 -26.51 -13.27
N CYS A 18 5.54 -26.09 -12.67
CA CYS A 18 6.49 -25.15 -13.28
C CYS A 18 7.49 -25.89 -14.17
N HIS A 19 7.17 -26.06 -15.45
CA HIS A 19 8.00 -26.80 -16.39
C HIS A 19 9.31 -26.06 -16.73
N CYS A 20 10.40 -26.82 -16.87
CA CYS A 20 11.63 -26.37 -17.50
C CYS A 20 11.70 -26.98 -18.91
N ASP A 21 11.30 -26.19 -19.91
CA ASP A 21 11.10 -26.65 -21.29
C ASP A 21 11.50 -25.54 -22.26
N ALA A 22 12.64 -25.74 -22.94
CA ALA A 22 13.18 -24.75 -23.87
C ALA A 22 12.30 -24.56 -25.10
N ALA A 23 11.42 -25.52 -25.45
CA ALA A 23 10.49 -25.40 -26.57
C ALA A 23 9.25 -24.55 -26.23
N ARG A 24 9.10 -24.10 -24.98
CA ARG A 24 7.98 -23.24 -24.52
C ARG A 24 8.37 -21.79 -24.27
N VAL A 25 9.65 -21.44 -24.34
CA VAL A 25 10.09 -20.04 -24.29
C VAL A 25 10.19 -19.53 -25.72
N ASP A 26 9.58 -18.38 -26.00
CA ASP A 26 9.74 -17.73 -27.30
C ASP A 26 11.21 -17.39 -27.58
N ALA A 27 11.64 -17.60 -28.82
CA ALA A 27 13.03 -17.44 -29.22
C ALA A 27 13.49 -15.97 -29.13
N GLN A 28 12.63 -15.00 -29.47
CA GLN A 28 12.96 -13.57 -29.39
C GLN A 28 13.03 -13.11 -27.93
N ALA A 29 12.11 -13.60 -27.09
CA ALA A 29 12.14 -13.38 -25.64
C ALA A 29 13.41 -13.95 -24.99
N LEU A 30 13.87 -15.14 -25.41
CA LEU A 30 15.11 -15.75 -24.95
C LEU A 30 16.36 -14.95 -25.39
N GLU A 31 16.42 -14.53 -26.66
CA GLU A 31 17.52 -13.70 -27.18
C GLU A 31 17.59 -12.35 -26.45
N ALA A 32 16.45 -11.67 -26.29
CA ALA A 32 16.35 -10.41 -25.57
C ALA A 32 16.73 -10.55 -24.07
N LEU A 33 16.40 -11.69 -23.46
CA LEU A 33 16.76 -12.06 -22.09
C LEU A 33 18.27 -12.30 -21.93
N GLU A 34 18.91 -13.00 -22.87
CA GLU A 34 20.37 -13.22 -22.85
C GLU A 34 21.15 -11.94 -23.13
N ALA A 35 20.76 -11.17 -24.15
CA ALA A 35 21.35 -9.86 -24.44
C ALA A 35 21.15 -8.86 -23.28
N GLY A 36 19.96 -8.84 -22.67
CA GLY A 36 19.67 -8.01 -21.50
C GLY A 36 20.47 -8.44 -20.27
N PHE A 37 20.67 -9.74 -20.05
CA PHE A 37 21.51 -10.24 -18.97
C PHE A 37 22.99 -9.85 -19.14
N GLN A 38 23.51 -9.88 -20.37
CA GLN A 38 24.86 -9.39 -20.68
C GLN A 38 24.99 -7.89 -20.35
N ARG A 39 24.05 -7.05 -20.79
CA ARG A 39 23.99 -5.62 -20.42
C ARG A 39 23.96 -5.41 -18.90
N LEU A 40 23.15 -6.18 -18.17
CA LEU A 40 23.06 -6.13 -16.71
C LEU A 40 24.37 -6.52 -16.00
N ARG A 41 25.19 -7.40 -16.58
CA ARG A 41 26.53 -7.72 -16.03
C ARG A 41 27.50 -6.54 -16.21
N LEU A 42 27.51 -5.93 -17.39
CA LEU A 42 28.41 -4.83 -17.77
C LEU A 42 28.07 -3.48 -17.11
N ALA A 43 26.80 -3.24 -16.79
CA ALA A 43 26.34 -2.01 -16.13
C ALA A 43 27.15 -1.68 -14.86
N PRO A 44 27.55 -0.43 -14.60
CA PRO A 44 28.33 -0.09 -13.40
C PRO A 44 27.50 -0.23 -12.11
N ALA A 45 26.22 0.17 -12.15
CA ALA A 45 25.34 0.23 -10.99
C ALA A 45 25.10 -1.12 -10.29
N ALA A 46 25.05 -1.12 -8.96
CA ALA A 46 24.74 -2.30 -8.14
C ALA A 46 23.23 -2.44 -7.90
N THR A 47 22.47 -2.77 -8.95
CA THR A 47 21.00 -2.90 -8.86
C THR A 47 20.59 -4.17 -8.08
N PRO A 48 19.42 -4.20 -7.40
CA PRO A 48 18.94 -5.41 -6.72
C PRO A 48 18.79 -6.61 -7.67
N LEU A 49 18.28 -6.39 -8.89
CA LEU A 49 18.25 -7.42 -9.92
C LEU A 49 19.67 -7.89 -10.30
N ARG A 50 20.64 -6.98 -10.46
CA ARG A 50 22.04 -7.32 -10.78
C ARG A 50 22.69 -8.17 -9.69
N LYS A 51 22.38 -7.89 -8.43
CA LYS A 51 22.86 -8.60 -7.24
C LYS A 51 22.35 -10.04 -7.19
N HIS A 52 21.05 -10.26 -7.39
CA HIS A 52 20.41 -11.57 -7.19
C HIS A 52 20.32 -12.44 -8.45
N LEU A 53 20.15 -11.84 -9.64
CA LEU A 53 20.20 -12.55 -10.92
C LEU A 53 21.66 -12.90 -11.28
N THR A 54 22.28 -13.81 -10.53
CA THR A 54 23.64 -14.30 -10.81
C THR A 54 23.67 -15.19 -12.06
N ARG A 55 24.85 -15.47 -12.62
CA ARG A 55 25.00 -16.44 -13.75
C ARG A 55 24.37 -17.81 -13.43
N ARG A 56 24.44 -18.27 -12.19
CA ARG A 56 23.84 -19.54 -11.74
C ARG A 56 22.30 -19.46 -11.71
N VAL A 57 21.74 -18.38 -11.15
CA VAL A 57 20.29 -18.16 -11.09
C VAL A 57 19.72 -17.99 -12.51
N PHE A 58 20.40 -17.24 -13.36
CA PHE A 58 20.04 -17.07 -14.77
C PHE A 58 19.98 -18.41 -15.51
N ALA A 59 21.02 -19.24 -15.42
CA ALA A 59 21.07 -20.54 -16.08
C ALA A 59 19.96 -21.51 -15.59
N LEU A 60 19.55 -21.42 -14.32
CA LEU A 60 18.46 -22.23 -13.74
C LEU A 60 17.06 -21.76 -14.15
N LEU A 61 16.88 -20.47 -14.46
CA LEU A 61 15.57 -19.86 -14.69
C LEU A 61 15.28 -19.48 -16.16
N ARG A 62 16.28 -19.36 -17.05
CA ARG A 62 16.08 -18.92 -18.44
C ARG A 62 15.13 -19.78 -19.28
N TYR A 63 14.94 -21.06 -18.91
CA TYR A 63 14.01 -22.00 -19.55
C TYR A 63 12.83 -22.39 -18.65
N ARG A 64 12.58 -21.65 -17.55
CA ARG A 64 11.40 -21.84 -16.70
C ARG A 64 10.22 -21.06 -17.26
N VAL A 65 9.08 -21.73 -17.33
CA VAL A 65 7.80 -21.14 -17.75
C VAL A 65 6.75 -21.43 -16.67
N THR A 66 5.90 -20.44 -16.37
CA THR A 66 4.78 -20.61 -15.43
C THR A 66 3.69 -21.51 -16.03
N PRO A 67 2.76 -22.05 -15.22
CA PRO A 67 1.59 -22.77 -15.74
C PRO A 67 0.68 -21.96 -16.67
N LEU A 68 0.79 -20.62 -16.68
CA LEU A 68 0.05 -19.72 -17.58
C LEU A 68 0.89 -19.21 -18.76
N GLY A 69 2.07 -19.80 -19.00
CA GLY A 69 2.91 -19.53 -20.18
C GLY A 69 3.88 -18.35 -20.06
N ALA A 70 3.97 -17.69 -18.89
CA ALA A 70 4.87 -16.57 -18.72
C ALA A 70 6.33 -17.00 -18.49
N SER A 71 7.26 -16.23 -19.05
CA SER A 71 8.70 -16.53 -19.02
C SER A 71 9.48 -15.68 -18.01
N LEU A 72 10.76 -16.01 -17.80
CA LEU A 72 11.65 -15.15 -17.02
C LEU A 72 11.79 -13.74 -17.65
N TRP A 73 11.74 -13.62 -18.99
CA TRP A 73 11.82 -12.33 -19.68
C TRP A 73 10.68 -11.39 -19.25
N ASP A 74 9.45 -11.89 -19.20
CA ASP A 74 8.27 -11.12 -18.77
C ASP A 74 8.44 -10.58 -17.34
N ALA A 75 9.08 -11.37 -16.48
CA ALA A 75 9.35 -10.98 -15.10
C ALA A 75 10.47 -9.93 -14.96
N VAL A 76 11.58 -10.03 -15.71
CA VAL A 76 12.78 -9.19 -15.46
C VAL A 76 13.05 -8.08 -16.49
N ARG A 77 12.32 -8.02 -17.61
CA ARG A 77 12.57 -7.04 -18.70
C ARG A 77 12.64 -5.57 -18.26
N VAL A 78 11.96 -5.21 -17.18
CA VAL A 78 12.06 -3.87 -16.58
C VAL A 78 13.48 -3.58 -16.09
N GLY A 79 14.02 -4.40 -15.19
CA GLY A 79 15.34 -4.18 -14.59
C GLY A 79 16.52 -4.56 -15.49
N LEU A 80 16.31 -5.30 -16.58
CA LEU A 80 17.33 -5.51 -17.61
C LEU A 80 17.61 -4.22 -18.41
N ASN A 81 16.60 -3.36 -18.58
CA ASN A 81 16.68 -2.15 -19.40
C ASN A 81 16.70 -0.84 -18.58
N HIS A 82 16.13 -0.82 -17.37
CA HIS A 82 16.15 0.33 -16.45
C HIS A 82 16.89 -0.02 -15.17
N HIS A 83 18.15 0.39 -15.06
CA HIS A 83 19.03 0.01 -13.95
C HIS A 83 18.80 0.84 -12.67
N ASP A 84 17.99 1.90 -12.75
CA ASP A 84 17.45 2.67 -11.64
C ASP A 84 16.17 2.06 -11.02
N ALA A 85 15.63 0.98 -11.60
CA ALA A 85 14.44 0.30 -11.08
C ALA A 85 14.71 -0.32 -9.69
N ARG A 86 13.96 0.13 -8.66
CA ARG A 86 14.15 -0.26 -7.24
C ARG A 86 13.95 -1.74 -6.91
N VAL A 87 13.36 -2.51 -7.81
CA VAL A 87 13.25 -3.98 -7.73
C VAL A 87 13.77 -4.58 -9.03
N GLY A 88 13.36 -4.03 -10.17
CA GLY A 88 13.75 -4.51 -11.50
C GLY A 88 13.00 -5.75 -11.98
N ALA A 89 12.07 -6.28 -11.18
CA ALA A 89 11.19 -7.39 -11.55
C ALA A 89 9.71 -7.04 -11.33
N LEU A 90 8.85 -7.64 -12.15
CA LEU A 90 7.40 -7.71 -12.00
C LEU A 90 6.98 -9.18 -11.98
N ALA A 91 5.81 -9.48 -11.41
CA ALA A 91 5.17 -10.78 -11.54
C ALA A 91 4.25 -10.77 -12.78
N PRO A 92 4.47 -11.63 -13.79
CA PRO A 92 3.57 -11.76 -14.94
C PRO A 92 2.28 -12.53 -14.64
N ASP A 93 2.27 -13.34 -13.59
CA ASP A 93 1.11 -14.04 -13.03
C ASP A 93 1.39 -14.44 -11.56
N GLN A 94 0.41 -15.10 -10.91
CA GLN A 94 0.54 -15.54 -9.51
C GLN A 94 1.57 -16.66 -9.27
N PHE A 95 1.75 -17.56 -10.24
CA PHE A 95 2.67 -18.71 -10.14
C PHE A 95 4.13 -18.31 -10.37
N ALA A 96 4.37 -17.11 -10.92
CA ALA A 96 5.72 -16.54 -11.06
C ALA A 96 6.49 -16.49 -9.73
N TYR A 97 5.79 -16.28 -8.61
CA TYR A 97 6.40 -16.27 -7.26
C TYR A 97 6.98 -17.64 -6.88
N ASP A 98 6.36 -18.75 -7.28
CA ASP A 98 6.92 -20.10 -7.13
C ASP A 98 7.96 -20.41 -8.22
N ALA A 99 7.62 -20.18 -9.49
CA ALA A 99 8.43 -20.53 -10.66
C ALA A 99 9.81 -19.84 -10.67
N PHE A 100 9.88 -18.61 -10.13
CA PHE A 100 11.08 -17.79 -10.06
C PHE A 100 11.47 -17.45 -8.61
N ALA A 101 11.02 -18.21 -7.61
CA ALA A 101 11.29 -18.00 -6.18
C ALA A 101 12.79 -17.74 -5.89
N VAL A 102 13.68 -18.51 -6.52
CA VAL A 102 15.15 -18.41 -6.41
C VAL A 102 15.70 -17.01 -6.76
N LEU A 103 14.96 -16.20 -7.53
CA LEU A 103 15.25 -14.80 -7.83
C LEU A 103 14.37 -13.84 -7.02
N LEU A 104 13.08 -14.14 -6.87
CA LEU A 104 12.10 -13.23 -6.27
C LEU A 104 12.20 -13.15 -4.74
N ASP A 105 12.53 -14.25 -4.04
CA ASP A 105 12.68 -14.22 -2.57
C ASP A 105 13.81 -13.28 -2.09
N PRO A 106 15.03 -13.32 -2.66
CA PRO A 106 16.08 -12.34 -2.31
C PRO A 106 15.71 -10.89 -2.66
N LEU A 107 14.89 -10.68 -3.69
CA LEU A 107 14.36 -9.35 -4.03
C LEU A 107 13.28 -8.90 -3.04
N LEU A 108 12.44 -9.80 -2.52
CA LEU A 108 11.43 -9.53 -1.52
C LEU A 108 12.06 -9.20 -0.16
N ASP A 109 13.07 -9.96 0.29
CA ASP A 109 13.81 -9.67 1.53
C ASP A 109 14.41 -8.25 1.52
N GLU A 110 15.16 -7.93 0.46
CA GLU A 110 15.82 -6.63 0.33
C GLU A 110 14.82 -5.48 0.16
N ARG A 111 13.73 -5.71 -0.59
CA ARG A 111 12.67 -4.70 -0.79
C ARG A 111 11.84 -4.47 0.46
N HIS A 112 11.63 -5.47 1.31
CA HIS A 112 10.81 -5.38 2.52
C HIS A 112 11.62 -5.34 3.83
N PHE A 113 12.94 -5.13 3.73
CA PHE A 113 13.85 -4.85 4.85
C PHE A 113 13.96 -6.00 5.88
N GLY A 114 13.97 -7.24 5.41
CA GLY A 114 13.88 -8.44 6.24
C GLY A 114 12.58 -9.19 5.99
N PHE A 115 12.67 -10.28 5.22
CA PHE A 115 11.65 -11.31 5.07
C PHE A 115 12.29 -12.63 4.59
N ASP A 116 12.71 -13.48 5.53
CA ASP A 116 13.47 -14.70 5.25
C ASP A 116 12.59 -15.82 4.63
N LEU A 117 13.21 -16.92 4.17
CA LEU A 117 12.49 -18.11 3.67
C LEU A 117 11.64 -18.81 4.74
N ALA A 118 11.95 -18.59 6.01
CA ALA A 118 11.19 -19.12 7.16
C ALA A 118 10.08 -18.16 7.64
N ASP A 119 10.08 -16.90 7.20
CA ASP A 119 9.03 -15.94 7.53
C ASP A 119 7.78 -16.18 6.68
N ALA A 120 6.60 -15.97 7.28
CA ALA A 120 5.31 -15.95 6.61
C ALA A 120 4.58 -14.63 6.86
N HIS A 121 3.76 -14.19 5.91
CA HIS A 121 2.92 -13.01 6.07
C HIS A 121 1.87 -13.27 7.19
N PRO A 122 1.68 -12.34 8.14
CA PRO A 122 0.66 -12.51 9.17
C PRO A 122 -0.76 -12.47 8.56
N PRO A 123 -1.76 -13.08 9.21
CA PRO A 123 -3.17 -12.92 8.84
C PRO A 123 -3.63 -11.45 8.91
N ASP A 124 -4.68 -11.12 8.16
CA ASP A 124 -5.24 -9.77 8.09
C ASP A 124 -5.65 -9.21 9.46
N ASP A 125 -5.08 -8.07 9.82
CA ASP A 125 -5.49 -7.29 10.98
C ASP A 125 -5.52 -5.79 10.64
N TRP A 126 -6.72 -5.34 10.26
CA TRP A 126 -7.06 -3.93 10.05
C TRP A 126 -7.18 -3.14 11.36
N GLY A 127 -7.14 -3.78 12.53
CA GLY A 127 -6.99 -3.11 13.82
C GLY A 127 -8.11 -2.14 14.19
N TYR A 128 -9.35 -2.32 13.70
CA TYR A 128 -10.46 -1.36 13.84
C TYR A 128 -10.59 -0.74 15.26
N ARG A 129 -10.54 -1.55 16.32
CA ARG A 129 -10.64 -1.10 17.73
C ARG A 129 -9.45 -0.26 18.21
N ARG A 130 -8.34 -0.26 17.47
CA ARG A 130 -7.06 0.41 17.75
C ARG A 130 -6.83 1.64 16.86
N LEU A 131 -7.66 1.89 15.84
CA LEU A 131 -7.56 3.10 14.99
C LEU A 131 -7.67 4.39 15.81
N LYS A 132 -8.55 4.41 16.82
CA LYS A 132 -8.70 5.51 17.80
C LYS A 132 -7.48 5.80 18.70
N ARG A 133 -6.35 5.12 18.49
CA ARG A 133 -5.06 5.41 19.13
C ARG A 133 -4.17 6.30 18.26
N LEU A 134 -4.51 6.45 16.98
CA LEU A 134 -3.83 7.31 16.02
C LEU A 134 -4.54 8.66 16.04
N ALA A 135 -4.12 9.54 16.94
CA ALA A 135 -4.60 10.92 16.96
C ALA A 135 -4.04 11.68 15.74
N PRO A 136 -4.79 12.64 15.15
CA PRO A 136 -4.25 13.53 14.12
C PRO A 136 -3.02 14.28 14.65
N LEU A 137 -1.99 14.38 13.82
CA LEU A 137 -0.72 15.04 14.11
C LEU A 137 -0.75 16.52 13.68
N ASP A 138 -1.54 16.83 12.65
CA ASP A 138 -1.82 18.16 12.12
C ASP A 138 -3.34 18.44 12.07
N PRO A 139 -4.01 18.68 13.22
CA PRO A 139 -5.45 18.94 13.27
C PRO A 139 -5.90 20.22 12.56
N LYS A 140 -4.97 21.13 12.27
CA LYS A 140 -5.21 22.43 11.62
C LYS A 140 -4.78 22.42 10.13
N ALA A 141 -4.45 21.26 9.56
CA ALA A 141 -4.14 21.03 8.15
C ALA A 141 -3.09 22.00 7.54
N ARG A 142 -2.08 22.37 8.34
CA ARG A 142 -1.01 23.32 7.96
C ARG A 142 0.02 22.69 7.02
N PHE A 143 0.30 21.40 7.22
CA PHE A 143 1.34 20.64 6.56
C PHE A 143 0.76 19.50 5.72
N VAL A 144 -0.24 18.78 6.22
CA VAL A 144 -0.87 17.66 5.49
C VAL A 144 -2.04 18.18 4.66
N LEU A 145 -1.88 18.20 3.34
CA LEU A 145 -2.89 18.70 2.39
C LEU A 145 -3.99 17.67 2.13
N SER A 146 -3.60 16.41 1.95
CA SER A 146 -4.53 15.30 1.70
C SER A 146 -3.95 13.96 2.16
N THR A 147 -4.85 13.02 2.42
CA THR A 147 -4.54 11.65 2.82
C THR A 147 -5.16 10.67 1.83
N ARG A 148 -4.37 9.69 1.38
CA ARG A 148 -4.80 8.68 0.41
C ARG A 148 -4.32 7.29 0.81
N VAL A 149 -5.24 6.35 0.94
CA VAL A 149 -4.94 4.94 1.22
C VAL A 149 -5.37 4.12 0.01
N ARG A 150 -4.43 3.36 -0.58
CA ARG A 150 -4.71 2.41 -1.67
C ARG A 150 -4.47 0.97 -1.23
N CYS A 151 -5.25 0.03 -1.76
CA CYS A 151 -5.08 -1.40 -1.58
C CYS A 151 -5.20 -2.13 -2.92
N ALA A 152 -4.17 -2.89 -3.29
CA ALA A 152 -4.12 -3.67 -4.52
C ALA A 152 -4.65 -5.10 -4.32
N ARG A 153 -5.32 -5.63 -5.35
CA ARG A 153 -5.82 -7.01 -5.46
C ARG A 153 -5.75 -7.50 -6.90
N ASN A 154 -5.37 -8.75 -7.08
CA ASN A 154 -5.49 -9.50 -8.34
C ASN A 154 -6.38 -10.74 -8.09
N LEU A 155 -6.96 -11.31 -9.14
CA LEU A 155 -7.90 -12.44 -9.05
C LEU A 155 -7.14 -13.76 -9.22
N ASP A 156 -7.48 -14.80 -8.44
CA ASP A 156 -6.93 -16.16 -8.61
C ASP A 156 -7.26 -16.71 -10.02
N GLY A 157 -6.32 -17.46 -10.59
CA GLY A 157 -6.44 -18.10 -11.90
C GLY A 157 -6.22 -17.21 -13.12
N TYR A 158 -6.16 -15.88 -12.97
CA TYR A 158 -5.88 -14.96 -14.08
C TYR A 158 -4.39 -14.62 -14.19
N ARG A 159 -3.92 -14.37 -15.42
CA ARG A 159 -2.63 -13.69 -15.66
C ARG A 159 -2.66 -12.27 -15.11
N PHE A 160 -1.50 -11.71 -14.80
CA PHE A 160 -1.37 -10.32 -14.38
C PHE A 160 -1.06 -9.40 -15.57
N ALA A 161 -1.29 -8.09 -15.40
CA ALA A 161 -1.21 -7.07 -16.45
C ALA A 161 0.00 -7.16 -17.43
N PRO A 162 1.24 -7.56 -17.03
CA PRO A 162 2.36 -7.72 -17.97
C PRO A 162 2.14 -8.76 -19.09
N THR A 163 1.21 -9.71 -18.92
CA THR A 163 0.96 -10.81 -19.88
C THR A 163 -0.52 -11.07 -20.21
N MET A 164 -1.46 -10.29 -19.68
CA MET A 164 -2.90 -10.44 -19.96
C MET A 164 -3.26 -10.18 -21.43
N SER A 165 -4.21 -10.95 -21.95
CA SER A 165 -4.82 -10.68 -23.26
C SER A 165 -5.88 -9.57 -23.20
N ALA A 166 -6.20 -8.98 -24.36
CA ALA A 166 -7.29 -8.02 -24.51
C ALA A 166 -8.67 -8.58 -24.10
N ASP A 167 -8.85 -9.90 -24.11
CA ASP A 167 -10.10 -10.56 -23.74
C ASP A 167 -10.17 -10.89 -22.25
N GLU A 168 -9.07 -11.34 -21.64
CA GLU A 168 -8.97 -11.46 -20.17
C GLU A 168 -9.18 -10.11 -19.48
N LEU A 169 -8.69 -9.02 -20.07
CA LEU A 169 -8.92 -7.67 -19.58
C LEU A 169 -10.41 -7.30 -19.57
N ARG A 170 -11.19 -7.74 -20.57
CA ARG A 170 -12.65 -7.54 -20.63
C ARG A 170 -13.41 -8.48 -19.70
N GLU A 171 -12.93 -9.72 -19.54
CA GLU A 171 -13.49 -10.71 -18.60
C GLU A 171 -13.35 -10.21 -17.15
N VAL A 172 -12.14 -9.77 -16.77
CA VAL A 172 -11.86 -9.17 -15.45
C VAL A 172 -12.64 -7.87 -15.27
N GLU A 173 -12.75 -7.00 -16.29
CA GLU A 173 -13.63 -5.82 -16.23
C GLU A 173 -15.08 -6.22 -15.90
N ARG A 174 -15.65 -7.16 -16.67
CA ARG A 174 -17.04 -7.64 -16.51
C ARG A 174 -17.30 -8.17 -15.10
N VAL A 175 -16.44 -9.06 -14.60
CA VAL A 175 -16.54 -9.65 -13.26
C VAL A 175 -16.41 -8.59 -12.17
N CYS A 176 -15.39 -7.73 -12.25
CA CYS A 176 -15.15 -6.69 -11.25
C CYS A 176 -16.29 -5.67 -11.20
N VAL A 177 -16.83 -5.23 -12.35
CA VAL A 177 -17.94 -4.27 -12.41
C VAL A 177 -19.21 -4.83 -11.78
N GLU A 178 -19.55 -6.10 -12.02
CA GLU A 178 -20.70 -6.73 -11.38
C GLU A 178 -20.57 -6.78 -9.85
N LEU A 179 -19.34 -7.04 -9.35
CA LEU A 179 -19.06 -7.09 -7.91
C LEU A 179 -19.06 -5.71 -7.25
N LEU A 180 -18.63 -4.67 -7.96
CA LEU A 180 -18.64 -3.27 -7.49
C LEU A 180 -20.08 -2.74 -7.32
N TYR A 181 -21.00 -3.04 -8.25
CA TYR A 181 -22.41 -2.69 -8.10
C TYR A 181 -23.14 -3.45 -6.98
N ARG A 182 -22.52 -4.47 -6.38
CA ARG A 182 -23.02 -5.22 -5.21
C ARG A 182 -22.39 -4.75 -3.88
N LEU A 183 -21.68 -3.61 -3.85
CA LEU A 183 -21.11 -3.03 -2.63
C LEU A 183 -22.19 -2.41 -1.70
N PRO A 184 -21.90 -2.17 -0.40
CA PRO A 184 -22.80 -1.45 0.50
C PRO A 184 -23.05 0.00 0.07
N TRP A 185 -24.14 0.61 0.56
CA TRP A 185 -24.61 1.94 0.12
C TRP A 185 -23.59 3.08 0.30
N GLU A 186 -22.74 3.05 1.33
CA GLU A 186 -21.63 4.00 1.57
C GLU A 186 -20.63 4.05 0.39
N TYR A 187 -20.53 2.95 -0.35
CA TYR A 187 -19.66 2.77 -1.52
C TYR A 187 -20.44 2.79 -2.84
N SER A 188 -21.76 3.05 -2.81
CA SER A 188 -22.57 3.09 -4.02
C SER A 188 -22.15 4.23 -4.92
N GLY A 189 -22.19 3.98 -6.22
CA GLY A 189 -21.42 4.75 -7.20
C GLY A 189 -21.65 4.27 -8.63
N LYS A 190 -20.79 4.76 -9.53
CA LYS A 190 -20.89 4.50 -10.96
C LYS A 190 -19.56 4.02 -11.52
N TYR A 191 -19.60 2.95 -12.31
CA TYR A 191 -18.49 2.57 -13.17
C TYR A 191 -18.42 3.42 -14.43
N LEU A 192 -17.21 3.83 -14.79
CA LEU A 192 -16.89 4.59 -15.99
C LEU A 192 -15.76 3.86 -16.75
N PRO A 193 -16.06 3.16 -17.86
CA PRO A 193 -15.04 2.65 -18.77
C PRO A 193 -14.14 3.79 -19.25
N LEU A 194 -12.83 3.56 -19.36
CA LEU A 194 -11.84 4.59 -19.68
C LEU A 194 -12.08 5.27 -21.04
N THR A 195 -12.67 4.54 -21.99
CA THR A 195 -13.15 5.03 -23.28
C THR A 195 -14.32 6.01 -23.18
N CYS A 196 -15.02 6.06 -22.05
CA CYS A 196 -16.25 6.83 -21.82
C CYS A 196 -16.10 7.93 -20.77
N ILE A 197 -14.89 8.16 -20.21
CA ILE A 197 -14.63 9.24 -19.24
C ILE A 197 -14.40 10.57 -20.00
N PRO A 198 -15.28 11.58 -19.84
CA PRO A 198 -15.12 12.89 -20.47
C PRO A 198 -13.86 13.64 -19.97
N PRO A 199 -13.24 14.53 -20.76
CA PRO A 199 -12.05 15.28 -20.36
C PRO A 199 -12.19 15.99 -19.00
N TYR A 200 -13.22 16.82 -18.80
CA TYR A 200 -13.42 17.54 -17.53
C TYR A 200 -13.48 16.61 -16.29
N LEU A 201 -13.98 15.39 -16.45
CA LEU A 201 -14.10 14.41 -15.37
C LEU A 201 -12.79 13.62 -15.17
N ARG A 202 -12.05 13.36 -16.25
CA ARG A 202 -10.66 12.88 -16.19
C ARG A 202 -9.80 13.87 -15.42
N ASP A 203 -9.89 15.15 -15.76
CA ASP A 203 -9.08 16.21 -15.16
C ASP A 203 -9.47 16.46 -13.70
N LYS A 204 -10.74 16.23 -13.32
CA LYS A 204 -11.14 16.13 -11.90
C LYS A 204 -10.49 14.91 -11.23
N LEU A 205 -10.73 13.70 -11.74
CA LEU A 205 -10.25 12.46 -11.11
C LEU A 205 -8.71 12.40 -11.01
N SER A 206 -7.97 13.00 -11.94
CA SER A 206 -6.51 13.11 -11.86
C SER A 206 -6.04 14.00 -10.71
N ARG A 207 -6.71 15.15 -10.49
CA ARG A 207 -6.45 16.04 -9.34
C ARG A 207 -6.89 15.42 -8.01
N ASP A 208 -8.00 14.69 -8.02
CA ASP A 208 -8.46 13.88 -6.88
C ASP A 208 -7.54 12.65 -6.62
N HIS A 209 -6.49 12.42 -7.43
CA HIS A 209 -5.66 11.20 -7.43
C HIS A 209 -6.47 9.89 -7.46
N CYS A 210 -7.66 9.95 -8.06
CA CYS A 210 -8.63 8.88 -8.24
C CYS A 210 -8.67 8.39 -9.70
N PHE A 211 -7.60 8.64 -10.46
CA PHE A 211 -7.41 8.23 -11.85
C PHE A 211 -6.12 7.40 -12.02
N PHE A 212 -5.89 6.90 -13.24
CA PHE A 212 -4.68 6.19 -13.61
C PHE A 212 -3.47 7.13 -13.64
N ASP A 213 -2.36 6.72 -13.03
CA ASP A 213 -1.07 7.43 -13.16
C ASP A 213 -0.65 7.46 -14.66
N PRO A 214 0.00 8.55 -15.14
CA PRO A 214 0.55 8.62 -16.49
C PRO A 214 1.57 7.49 -16.71
N PRO A 215 1.76 7.01 -17.95
CA PRO A 215 2.58 5.83 -18.22
C PRO A 215 4.05 6.10 -17.89
N ASP A 216 4.56 5.46 -16.83
CA ASP A 216 5.97 5.52 -16.50
C ASP A 216 6.80 4.56 -17.40
N LYS A 217 8.11 4.81 -17.48
CA LYS A 217 9.02 4.03 -18.34
C LYS A 217 9.10 2.55 -17.96
N TYR A 218 8.80 2.21 -16.70
CA TYR A 218 8.80 0.85 -16.19
C TYR A 218 7.53 0.09 -16.61
N ASP A 219 6.37 0.77 -16.66
CA ASP A 219 5.11 0.18 -17.16
C ASP A 219 5.15 -0.08 -18.66
N ALA A 220 5.70 0.86 -19.43
CA ALA A 220 5.90 0.71 -20.87
C ALA A 220 6.82 -0.49 -21.16
N THR A 221 7.96 -0.56 -20.47
CA THR A 221 8.93 -1.66 -20.63
C THR A 221 8.43 -2.98 -20.03
N GLY A 222 7.57 -2.90 -19.01
CA GLY A 222 6.94 -4.03 -18.33
C GLY A 222 5.75 -4.62 -19.09
N ASN A 223 5.31 -3.99 -20.19
CA ASN A 223 4.09 -4.32 -20.92
C ASN A 223 2.79 -4.19 -20.10
N VAL A 224 2.83 -3.45 -18.98
CA VAL A 224 1.72 -3.33 -18.02
C VAL A 224 0.48 -2.66 -18.65
N ARG A 225 0.74 -1.72 -19.56
CA ARG A 225 -0.29 -0.99 -20.32
C ARG A 225 -0.59 -1.63 -21.69
N ALA A 226 -0.36 -2.95 -21.84
CA ALA A 226 -0.76 -3.72 -23.02
C ALA A 226 -2.25 -3.55 -23.35
N HIS A 227 -2.59 -3.52 -24.64
CA HIS A 227 -3.96 -3.40 -25.15
C HIS A 227 -4.76 -2.20 -24.62
N TRP A 228 -4.10 -1.13 -24.17
CA TRP A 228 -4.77 0.08 -23.66
C TRP A 228 -5.68 0.71 -24.73
N PRO A 229 -6.92 1.14 -24.40
CA PRO A 229 -7.55 1.20 -23.07
C PRO A 229 -8.47 0.00 -22.73
N ALA A 230 -8.40 -1.13 -23.45
CA ALA A 230 -9.34 -2.25 -23.29
C ALA A 230 -9.34 -2.82 -21.86
N GLY A 231 -10.54 -3.04 -21.30
CA GLY A 231 -10.73 -3.57 -19.95
C GLY A 231 -10.48 -2.59 -18.80
N ARG A 232 -10.18 -1.31 -19.07
CA ARG A 232 -9.83 -0.33 -18.03
C ARG A 232 -10.97 0.64 -17.77
N GLY A 233 -11.10 1.06 -16.51
CA GLY A 233 -12.00 2.12 -16.10
C GLY A 233 -11.91 2.45 -14.62
N VAL A 234 -12.75 3.38 -14.19
CA VAL A 234 -12.80 3.86 -12.81
C VAL A 234 -14.22 3.72 -12.28
N TYR A 235 -14.38 3.09 -11.12
CA TYR A 235 -15.59 3.17 -10.32
C TYR A 235 -15.42 4.26 -9.26
N VAL A 236 -16.41 5.13 -9.07
CA VAL A 236 -16.37 6.23 -8.10
C VAL A 236 -17.67 6.25 -7.30
N ASN A 237 -17.58 6.37 -5.96
CA ASN A 237 -18.77 6.53 -5.11
C ASN A 237 -19.39 7.92 -5.27
N HIS A 238 -20.65 8.10 -4.83
CA HIS A 238 -21.37 9.37 -4.97
C HIS A 238 -20.69 10.55 -4.24
N GLU A 239 -19.93 10.29 -3.19
CA GLU A 239 -19.20 11.31 -2.42
C GLU A 239 -17.85 11.73 -3.04
N HIS A 240 -17.34 11.01 -4.05
CA HIS A 240 -15.94 11.04 -4.49
C HIS A 240 -14.88 10.67 -3.41
N SER A 241 -15.32 10.17 -2.25
CA SER A 241 -14.47 9.78 -1.11
C SER A 241 -13.85 8.37 -1.25
N PHE A 242 -14.27 7.62 -2.27
CA PHE A 242 -13.84 6.27 -2.62
C PHE A 242 -13.85 6.04 -4.13
N CYS A 243 -12.79 5.43 -4.66
CA CYS A 243 -12.77 4.92 -6.03
C CYS A 243 -12.11 3.54 -6.13
N VAL A 244 -12.35 2.85 -7.24
CA VAL A 244 -11.63 1.63 -7.62
C VAL A 244 -11.17 1.76 -9.07
N LEU A 245 -9.85 1.67 -9.29
CA LEU A 245 -9.28 1.55 -10.63
C LEU A 245 -9.31 0.08 -11.04
N LEU A 246 -9.79 -0.21 -12.25
CA LEU A 246 -9.75 -1.55 -12.84
C LEU A 246 -8.64 -1.67 -13.89
N ASN A 247 -7.89 -2.77 -13.81
CA ASN A 247 -6.84 -3.17 -14.75
C ASN A 247 -5.76 -2.11 -14.99
N ASP A 248 -5.30 -1.43 -13.92
CA ASP A 248 -4.20 -0.45 -13.96
C ASP A 248 -2.83 -1.16 -14.07
N LYS A 249 -2.09 -1.29 -12.97
CA LYS A 249 -0.99 -2.27 -12.86
C LYS A 249 -1.45 -3.58 -12.20
N ASP A 250 -2.50 -3.52 -11.38
CA ASP A 250 -3.17 -4.65 -10.75
C ASP A 250 -4.66 -4.63 -11.17
N HIS A 251 -5.37 -5.76 -11.08
CA HIS A 251 -6.74 -5.92 -11.59
C HIS A 251 -7.73 -5.01 -10.87
N ILE A 252 -7.54 -4.87 -9.55
CA ILE A 252 -8.29 -3.96 -8.68
C ILE A 252 -7.30 -3.15 -7.85
N ARG A 253 -7.48 -1.83 -7.86
CA ARG A 253 -6.86 -0.92 -6.89
C ARG A 253 -7.94 -0.10 -6.21
N VAL A 254 -8.28 -0.51 -4.99
CA VAL A 254 -9.20 0.20 -4.10
C VAL A 254 -8.48 1.44 -3.57
N VAL A 255 -9.14 2.60 -3.59
CA VAL A 255 -8.58 3.87 -3.11
C VAL A 255 -9.62 4.60 -2.26
N ALA A 256 -9.22 5.08 -1.10
CA ALA A 256 -9.94 6.12 -0.36
C ALA A 256 -9.10 7.39 -0.29
N LEU A 257 -9.76 8.53 -0.46
CA LEU A 257 -9.19 9.87 -0.38
C LEU A 257 -9.89 10.65 0.73
N GLU A 258 -9.12 11.49 1.43
CA GLU A 258 -9.61 12.49 2.36
C GLU A 258 -8.77 13.77 2.25
N ALA A 259 -9.39 14.92 2.56
CA ALA A 259 -8.68 16.19 2.75
C ALA A 259 -8.04 16.27 4.15
N GLY A 260 -6.87 16.91 4.26
CA GLY A 260 -6.12 16.98 5.52
C GLY A 260 -5.59 15.61 6.00
N GLU A 261 -5.20 15.54 7.27
CA GLU A 261 -4.69 14.31 7.91
C GLU A 261 -5.78 13.40 8.50
N ARG A 262 -6.61 12.81 7.63
CA ARG A 262 -7.68 11.88 8.05
C ARG A 262 -7.30 10.41 7.87
N LEU A 263 -6.09 10.06 8.32
CA LEU A 263 -5.49 8.71 8.19
C LEU A 263 -6.40 7.58 8.69
N ALA A 264 -7.04 7.76 9.85
CA ALA A 264 -7.93 6.75 10.41
C ALA A 264 -9.21 6.55 9.59
N GLU A 265 -9.69 7.57 8.87
CA GLU A 265 -10.97 7.55 8.15
C GLU A 265 -10.79 6.99 6.73
N ALA A 266 -9.78 7.48 5.99
CA ALA A 266 -9.39 6.92 4.70
C ALA A 266 -9.01 5.43 4.84
N PHE A 267 -8.25 5.07 5.88
CA PHE A 267 -7.93 3.67 6.16
C PHE A 267 -9.19 2.86 6.52
N ARG A 268 -10.11 3.40 7.36
CA ARG A 268 -11.36 2.72 7.70
C ARG A 268 -12.21 2.41 6.46
N ARG A 269 -12.31 3.36 5.52
CA ARG A 269 -13.09 3.18 4.28
C ARG A 269 -12.53 2.05 3.41
N VAL A 270 -11.20 1.95 3.27
CA VAL A 270 -10.56 0.79 2.61
C VAL A 270 -10.77 -0.50 3.41
N ALA A 271 -10.55 -0.46 4.74
CA ALA A 271 -10.65 -1.61 5.63
C ALA A 271 -12.06 -2.22 5.72
N CYS A 272 -13.11 -1.46 5.41
CA CYS A 272 -14.48 -1.94 5.33
C CYS A 272 -14.86 -2.41 3.91
N ALA A 273 -14.32 -1.80 2.85
CA ALA A 273 -14.56 -2.23 1.46
C ALA A 273 -13.84 -3.54 1.09
N THR A 274 -12.54 -3.63 1.37
CA THR A 274 -11.68 -4.71 0.88
C THR A 274 -12.15 -6.11 1.31
N PRO A 275 -12.54 -6.36 2.58
CA PRO A 275 -13.10 -7.67 2.97
C PRO A 275 -14.43 -8.05 2.30
N VAL A 276 -15.20 -7.10 1.78
CA VAL A 276 -16.43 -7.37 1.01
C VAL A 276 -16.12 -7.76 -0.44
N LEU A 277 -15.06 -7.17 -1.00
CA LEU A 277 -14.53 -7.49 -2.32
C LEU A 277 -13.83 -8.87 -2.31
N ASP A 278 -12.88 -9.08 -1.38
CA ASP A 278 -12.06 -10.30 -1.30
C ASP A 278 -12.92 -11.58 -1.15
N ARG A 279 -14.03 -11.50 -0.39
CA ARG A 279 -15.02 -12.58 -0.24
C ARG A 279 -15.74 -13.01 -1.52
N ARG A 280 -15.69 -12.20 -2.59
CA ARG A 280 -16.37 -12.47 -3.85
C ARG A 280 -15.43 -12.59 -5.05
N LEU A 281 -14.25 -11.98 -4.97
CA LEU A 281 -13.23 -12.02 -6.02
C LEU A 281 -12.40 -13.30 -6.04
N VAL A 282 -12.22 -13.94 -4.88
CA VAL A 282 -11.19 -14.97 -4.65
C VAL A 282 -9.80 -14.42 -5.06
N PRO A 283 -9.19 -13.56 -4.23
CA PRO A 283 -7.95 -12.89 -4.60
C PRO A 283 -6.77 -13.87 -4.70
N ALA A 284 -5.85 -13.58 -5.61
CA ALA A 284 -4.59 -14.30 -5.79
C ALA A 284 -3.73 -14.18 -4.50
N CYS A 285 -3.63 -15.27 -3.76
CA CYS A 285 -2.93 -15.33 -2.47
C CYS A 285 -1.98 -16.53 -2.39
N HIS A 286 -0.83 -16.31 -1.77
CA HIS A 286 0.16 -17.34 -1.47
C HIS A 286 0.41 -17.43 0.03
N ASP A 287 0.39 -18.65 0.57
CA ASP A 287 0.29 -18.93 2.00
C ASP A 287 1.46 -18.32 2.81
N ARG A 288 2.65 -18.18 2.21
CA ARG A 288 3.80 -17.47 2.79
C ARG A 288 3.81 -15.95 2.52
N LEU A 289 3.26 -15.49 1.40
CA LEU A 289 3.46 -14.12 0.89
C LEU A 289 2.25 -13.19 1.02
N GLY A 290 1.09 -13.68 1.45
CA GLY A 290 -0.15 -12.89 1.52
C GLY A 290 -0.75 -12.64 0.13
N TYR A 291 -1.31 -11.45 -0.08
CA TYR A 291 -1.89 -11.05 -1.37
C TYR A 291 -0.79 -10.79 -2.41
N LEU A 292 -1.00 -11.34 -3.61
CA LEU A 292 -0.04 -11.25 -4.71
C LEU A 292 -0.33 -10.05 -5.62
N THR A 293 0.67 -9.20 -5.77
CA THR A 293 0.66 -7.99 -6.60
C THR A 293 1.62 -8.11 -7.78
N VAL A 294 1.39 -7.31 -8.82
CA VAL A 294 2.25 -7.29 -10.03
C VAL A 294 3.63 -6.73 -9.74
N CYS A 295 3.73 -5.78 -8.80
CA CYS A 295 4.98 -5.33 -8.23
C CYS A 295 5.31 -6.18 -6.99
N PRO A 296 6.48 -6.88 -6.92
CA PRO A 296 6.93 -7.54 -5.69
C PRO A 296 7.05 -6.59 -4.49
N GLY A 297 7.24 -5.30 -4.76
CA GLY A 297 7.29 -4.23 -3.77
C GLY A 297 5.95 -3.77 -3.19
N ASP A 298 4.81 -4.34 -3.59
CA ASP A 298 3.50 -4.08 -2.95
C ASP A 298 2.89 -5.38 -2.33
N VAL A 299 3.59 -6.52 -2.42
CA VAL A 299 3.15 -7.87 -1.95
C VAL A 299 2.92 -7.92 -0.43
N GLY A 300 2.09 -8.84 0.05
CA GLY A 300 1.74 -8.96 1.46
C GLY A 300 0.36 -8.36 1.69
N THR A 301 0.30 -7.20 2.32
CA THR A 301 -0.97 -6.49 2.57
C THR A 301 -1.63 -5.96 1.29
N GLY A 302 -0.86 -5.68 0.23
CA GLY A 302 -1.30 -4.89 -0.92
C GLY A 302 -1.49 -3.39 -0.60
N LEU A 303 -1.15 -2.95 0.62
CA LEU A 303 -1.56 -1.66 1.18
C LEU A 303 -0.48 -0.59 1.07
N ARG A 304 -0.84 0.55 0.48
CA ARG A 304 0.00 1.76 0.51
C ARG A 304 -0.78 2.95 1.04
N VAL A 305 -0.36 3.41 2.22
CA VAL A 305 -0.78 4.66 2.86
C VAL A 305 0.11 5.79 2.30
N SER A 306 -0.49 6.93 2.03
CA SER A 306 0.21 8.10 1.51
C SER A 306 -0.45 9.41 1.96
N VAL A 307 0.35 10.47 2.06
CA VAL A 307 -0.13 11.85 2.25
C VAL A 307 0.58 12.79 1.27
N LEU A 308 -0.07 13.90 0.94
CA LEU A 308 0.62 15.08 0.42
C LEU A 308 1.02 15.98 1.59
N LEU A 309 2.33 16.18 1.73
CA LEU A 309 2.94 17.01 2.77
C LEU A 309 3.54 18.26 2.14
N ARG A 310 3.09 19.45 2.57
CA ARG A 310 3.76 20.72 2.28
C ARG A 310 5.07 20.78 3.06
N VAL A 311 6.15 21.13 2.36
CA VAL A 311 7.53 21.19 2.85
C VAL A 311 8.08 22.56 2.47
N SER A 312 8.25 23.43 3.47
CA SER A 312 8.86 24.76 3.26
C SER A 312 10.26 24.62 2.63
N PRO A 313 10.66 25.50 1.68
CA PRO A 313 12.00 25.47 1.05
C PRO A 313 13.16 25.48 2.05
N ALA A 314 12.96 26.05 3.25
CA ALA A 314 13.93 26.06 4.34
C ALA A 314 14.22 24.68 4.95
N VAL A 315 13.43 23.64 4.65
CA VAL A 315 13.60 22.29 5.21
C VAL A 315 14.68 21.53 4.42
N PRO A 316 15.84 21.17 5.03
CA PRO A 316 16.89 20.44 4.32
C PRO A 316 16.42 19.06 3.86
N ARG A 317 16.37 18.85 2.53
CA ARG A 317 15.88 17.60 1.90
C ARG A 317 16.60 16.35 2.42
N HIS A 318 17.89 16.45 2.79
CA HIS A 318 18.65 15.33 3.37
C HIS A 318 18.13 14.90 4.76
N ALA A 319 17.58 15.81 5.56
CA ALA A 319 17.04 15.48 6.89
C ALA A 319 15.71 14.71 6.76
N LEU A 320 14.85 15.13 5.83
CA LEU A 320 13.63 14.39 5.48
C LEU A 320 13.96 13.00 4.91
N ALA A 321 14.96 12.90 4.03
CA ALA A 321 15.45 11.63 3.50
C ALA A 321 16.00 10.70 4.59
N TYR A 322 16.69 11.23 5.60
CA TYR A 322 17.14 10.47 6.76
C TYR A 322 15.97 9.88 7.56
N VAL A 323 14.97 10.70 7.91
CA VAL A 323 13.76 10.24 8.63
C VAL A 323 13.01 9.19 7.81
N ALA A 324 12.81 9.44 6.51
CA ALA A 324 12.15 8.50 5.62
C ALA A 324 12.89 7.14 5.56
N ARG A 325 14.23 7.16 5.49
CA ARG A 325 15.06 5.95 5.51
C ARG A 325 14.95 5.17 6.83
N VAL A 326 14.76 5.84 7.96
CA VAL A 326 14.58 5.21 9.28
C VAL A 326 13.19 4.59 9.43
N TYR A 327 12.15 5.23 8.92
CA TYR A 327 10.75 4.76 9.02
C TYR A 327 10.26 3.96 7.80
N HIS A 328 11.16 3.56 6.90
CA HIS A 328 10.83 2.82 5.68
C HIS A 328 9.75 3.52 4.83
N LEU A 329 9.91 4.84 4.65
CA LEU A 329 9.07 5.69 3.83
C LEU A 329 9.75 6.05 2.50
N GLU A 330 8.93 6.36 1.51
CA GLU A 330 9.30 7.03 0.27
C GLU A 330 8.77 8.47 0.28
N ILE A 331 9.63 9.40 -0.12
CA ILE A 331 9.27 10.79 -0.42
C ILE A 331 9.45 11.00 -1.93
N ARG A 332 8.44 11.55 -2.60
CA ARG A 332 8.53 12.04 -3.98
C ARG A 332 7.95 13.46 -4.03
N TYR A 333 8.76 14.44 -4.45
CA TYR A 333 8.26 15.79 -4.74
C TYR A 333 7.41 15.78 -6.02
N LEU A 334 6.47 16.72 -6.15
CA LEU A 334 5.67 16.86 -7.38
C LEU A 334 6.40 17.78 -8.36
N ASP A 335 6.45 17.40 -9.64
CA ASP A 335 7.18 18.16 -10.67
C ASP A 335 6.58 19.57 -10.90
N ASN A 336 5.27 19.73 -10.66
CA ASN A 336 4.55 21.00 -10.77
C ASN A 336 4.53 21.82 -9.46
N GLU A 337 4.81 21.19 -8.32
CA GLU A 337 4.69 21.76 -6.97
C GLU A 337 5.89 21.28 -6.12
N PRO A 338 7.09 21.89 -6.29
CA PRO A 338 8.33 21.38 -5.70
C PRO A 338 8.38 21.44 -4.17
N ASP A 339 7.49 22.23 -3.57
CA ASP A 339 7.28 22.38 -2.12
C ASP A 339 6.20 21.43 -1.57
N VAL A 340 5.66 20.54 -2.41
CA VAL A 340 4.73 19.49 -2.01
C VAL A 340 5.36 18.12 -2.27
N ALA A 341 5.31 17.27 -1.25
CA ALA A 341 5.91 15.94 -1.25
C ALA A 341 4.87 14.86 -0.97
N CYS A 342 4.72 13.92 -1.90
CA CYS A 342 4.01 12.67 -1.68
C CYS A 342 4.87 11.74 -0.80
N VAL A 343 4.47 11.62 0.47
CA VAL A 343 5.08 10.70 1.45
C VAL A 343 4.27 9.41 1.50
N SER A 344 4.90 8.24 1.49
CA SER A 344 4.20 6.93 1.49
C SER A 344 5.03 5.81 2.12
N ASN A 345 4.39 4.73 2.61
CA ASN A 345 5.14 3.56 3.13
C ASN A 345 5.82 2.76 1.99
N LEU A 346 6.97 2.16 2.31
CA LEU A 346 7.63 1.17 1.45
C LEU A 346 7.33 -0.27 1.87
N LYS A 347 7.29 -0.62 3.16
CA LYS A 347 7.07 -2.01 3.58
C LYS A 347 5.58 -2.40 3.49
N THR A 348 5.30 -3.57 2.93
CA THR A 348 3.94 -4.15 2.78
C THR A 348 3.86 -5.63 3.14
N LEU A 349 5.00 -6.35 3.11
CA LEU A 349 5.16 -7.76 3.46
C LEU A 349 5.71 -7.93 4.89
N GLY A 350 5.47 -9.08 5.54
CA GLY A 350 5.91 -9.35 6.91
C GLY A 350 5.32 -8.43 8.01
N CYS A 351 4.19 -7.76 7.75
CA CYS A 351 3.49 -6.88 8.69
C CYS A 351 1.99 -6.85 8.39
N THR A 352 1.15 -6.50 9.38
CA THR A 352 -0.30 -6.36 9.20
C THR A 352 -0.69 -5.01 8.58
N GLN A 353 -1.92 -4.89 8.08
CA GLN A 353 -2.46 -3.63 7.57
C GLN A 353 -2.43 -2.52 8.64
N TYR A 354 -2.75 -2.85 9.90
CA TYR A 354 -2.65 -1.92 11.02
C TYR A 354 -1.20 -1.54 11.35
N ASP A 355 -0.24 -2.46 11.22
CA ASP A 355 1.18 -2.12 11.43
C ASP A 355 1.72 -1.17 10.37
N VAL A 356 1.37 -1.38 9.10
CA VAL A 356 1.68 -0.45 8.00
C VAL A 356 1.16 0.95 8.32
N LEU A 357 -0.10 1.08 8.75
CA LEU A 357 -0.69 2.36 9.14
C LEU A 357 0.00 2.99 10.36
N LYS A 358 0.27 2.18 11.40
CA LYS A 358 0.89 2.61 12.66
C LYS A 358 2.31 3.14 12.43
N ASP A 359 3.12 2.42 11.66
CA ASP A 359 4.51 2.77 11.45
C ASP A 359 4.65 3.92 10.44
N PHE A 360 3.71 4.03 9.49
CA PHE A 360 3.53 5.24 8.67
C PHE A 360 3.18 6.47 9.52
N HIS A 361 2.20 6.37 10.43
CA HIS A 361 1.79 7.45 11.34
C HIS A 361 2.95 7.92 12.23
N HIS A 362 3.73 7.00 12.79
CA HIS A 362 4.95 7.33 13.52
C HIS A 362 5.97 8.08 12.65
N GLY A 363 6.25 7.60 11.43
CA GLY A 363 7.21 8.25 10.53
C GLY A 363 6.75 9.62 10.05
N LEU A 364 5.45 9.78 9.75
CA LEU A 364 4.86 11.06 9.40
C LEU A 364 4.99 12.08 10.54
N ARG A 365 4.81 11.66 11.80
CA ARG A 365 4.99 12.55 12.96
C ARG A 365 6.41 13.11 13.05
N GLU A 366 7.43 12.28 12.85
CA GLU A 366 8.82 12.75 12.87
C GLU A 366 9.14 13.65 11.66
N LEU A 367 8.53 13.39 10.49
CA LEU A 367 8.65 14.29 9.32
C LEU A 367 7.98 15.65 9.59
N ILE A 368 6.77 15.66 10.15
CA ILE A 368 6.06 16.89 10.54
C ILE A 368 6.88 17.68 11.57
N MET A 369 7.48 17.03 12.57
CA MET A 369 8.38 17.71 13.52
C MET A 369 9.62 18.31 12.83
N VAL A 370 10.20 17.65 11.83
CA VAL A 370 11.33 18.21 11.05
C VAL A 370 10.89 19.39 10.20
N VAL A 371 9.73 19.34 9.54
CA VAL A 371 9.19 20.48 8.78
C VAL A 371 8.92 21.66 9.73
N GLN A 372 8.14 21.45 10.78
CA GLN A 372 7.81 22.45 11.80
C GLN A 372 9.04 23.12 12.42
N PHE A 373 10.15 22.37 12.61
CA PHE A 373 11.39 22.92 13.16
C PHE A 373 12.04 23.97 12.25
N HIS A 374 12.04 23.73 10.93
CA HIS A 374 12.70 24.59 9.94
C HIS A 374 11.76 25.64 9.29
N THR A 375 10.45 25.60 9.53
CA THR A 375 9.52 26.69 9.18
C THR A 375 10.01 28.02 9.81
N PRO A 376 10.25 29.09 9.03
CA PRO A 376 10.79 30.37 9.52
C PRO A 376 10.01 31.03 10.66
N LYS A 377 10.68 31.92 11.43
CA LYS A 377 10.04 32.78 12.46
C LYS A 377 8.81 33.54 11.92
N PRO A 378 8.88 34.34 10.84
CA PRO A 378 7.73 35.10 10.36
C PRO A 378 6.59 34.20 9.87
N GLU A 379 6.87 33.13 9.10
CA GLU A 379 5.85 32.16 8.68
C GLU A 379 5.16 31.50 9.91
N ARG A 380 5.91 31.18 10.97
CA ARG A 380 5.34 30.73 12.25
C ARG A 380 4.54 31.80 13.00
N ILE A 381 4.92 33.08 12.92
CA ILE A 381 4.19 34.19 13.54
C ILE A 381 2.87 34.42 12.78
N ARG A 382 2.91 34.49 11.45
CA ARG A 382 1.73 34.52 10.58
C ARG A 382 0.80 33.35 10.86
N LEU A 383 1.30 32.11 10.84
CA LEU A 383 0.51 30.93 11.18
C LEU A 383 -0.12 31.02 12.58
N ARG A 384 0.48 31.73 13.55
CA ARG A 384 -0.07 32.01 14.89
C ARG A 384 -1.05 33.20 14.93
N LYS A 385 -0.85 34.24 14.10
CA LYS A 385 -1.80 35.35 13.92
C LYS A 385 -3.09 34.80 13.28
N GLU A 386 -2.95 33.98 12.24
CA GLU A 386 -4.03 33.16 11.64
C GLU A 386 -4.67 32.19 12.66
N GLU A 387 -3.89 31.57 13.54
CA GLU A 387 -4.42 30.68 14.60
C GLU A 387 -5.35 31.41 15.57
N ARG A 388 -4.94 32.60 16.03
CA ARG A 388 -5.72 33.46 16.92
C ARG A 388 -6.97 34.03 16.23
N ALA A 389 -6.87 34.39 14.96
CA ALA A 389 -8.03 34.83 14.16
C ALA A 389 -9.06 33.70 14.01
N ALA A 390 -8.63 32.50 13.60
CA ALA A 390 -9.50 31.35 13.46
C ALA A 390 -10.17 30.92 14.78
N GLU A 391 -9.46 31.03 15.92
CA GLU A 391 -10.01 30.76 17.25
C GLU A 391 -11.00 31.85 17.73
N ARG A 392 -10.97 33.06 17.15
CA ARG A 392 -11.99 34.11 17.34
C ARG A 392 -13.13 34.06 16.29
N GLY A 393 -13.02 33.20 15.27
CA GLY A 393 -13.97 33.12 14.16
C GLY A 393 -13.77 34.21 13.08
N GLU A 394 -12.62 34.88 13.09
CA GLU A 394 -12.25 35.95 12.16
C GLU A 394 -11.59 35.37 10.90
N VAL A 395 -11.90 35.95 9.73
CA VAL A 395 -11.17 35.67 8.49
C VAL A 395 -9.93 36.57 8.46
N TYR A 396 -8.74 35.98 8.62
CA TYR A 396 -7.49 36.70 8.45
C TYR A 396 -7.29 37.09 6.98
N VAL A 397 -7.33 38.38 6.69
CA VAL A 397 -6.91 38.96 5.42
C VAL A 397 -5.51 39.50 5.66
N ALA A 398 -4.52 38.99 4.93
CA ALA A 398 -3.17 39.54 4.97
C ALA A 398 -3.12 40.83 4.14
N SER A 399 -3.04 41.97 4.81
CA SER A 399 -2.53 43.23 4.25
C SER A 399 -1.02 43.08 4.03
N GLU A 400 -0.51 43.66 2.93
CA GLU A 400 0.93 43.63 2.60
C GLU A 400 1.74 44.72 3.35
N GLU A 401 1.10 45.43 4.29
CA GLU A 401 1.59 46.65 4.95
C GLU A 401 1.92 46.45 6.45
N GLU A 402 1.78 45.24 7.01
CA GLU A 402 1.99 44.96 8.45
C GLU A 402 3.37 44.38 8.83
N GLU A 403 4.27 44.09 7.87
CA GLU A 403 5.57 43.47 8.19
C GLU A 403 6.67 44.48 8.60
N GLU A 404 6.56 45.77 8.26
CA GLU A 404 7.57 46.79 8.63
C GLU A 404 7.52 47.18 10.12
N GLY A 405 6.35 47.07 10.77
CA GLY A 405 6.11 47.58 12.13
C GLY A 405 6.60 46.71 13.29
N GLU A 406 7.15 45.53 13.04
CA GLU A 406 7.73 44.64 14.06
C GLU A 406 9.27 44.53 13.98
N GLU A 407 9.95 45.20 13.03
CA GLU A 407 11.43 45.19 12.91
C GLU A 407 12.16 46.34 13.64
N GLU A 408 11.50 47.44 13.98
CA GLU A 408 12.18 48.61 14.59
C GLU A 408 12.47 48.44 16.09
N GLU A 409 11.66 47.68 16.86
CA GLU A 409 11.85 47.54 18.33
C GLU A 409 13.01 46.61 18.76
N GLU A 410 13.60 45.79 17.87
CA GLU A 410 14.74 44.90 18.19
C GLU A 410 16.10 45.39 17.60
N ARG A 411 16.23 46.66 17.14
CA ARG A 411 17.46 47.17 16.49
C ARG A 411 18.40 48.05 17.34
N GLU A 412 18.14 48.27 18.63
CA GLU A 412 19.04 49.08 19.50
C GLU A 412 20.14 48.28 20.23
N GLU A 413 20.28 46.96 20.00
CA GLU A 413 21.39 46.16 20.55
C GLU A 413 22.21 45.48 19.43
N GLU A 414 23.53 45.41 19.61
CA GLU A 414 24.58 44.86 18.71
C GLU A 414 25.06 45.75 17.52
N GLU A 415 25.58 46.95 17.82
CA GLU A 415 26.71 47.53 17.05
C GLU A 415 28.06 46.97 17.58
N GLU A 416 28.84 46.28 16.74
CA GLU A 416 30.30 46.14 16.88
C GLU A 416 30.94 45.89 15.49
N GLU A 417 32.23 46.20 15.33
CA GLU A 417 32.80 46.70 14.06
C GLU A 417 33.61 45.72 13.15
N GLU A 418 33.86 46.20 11.93
CA GLU A 418 34.92 45.84 10.95
C GLU A 418 34.93 44.48 10.21
N GLY A 419 35.25 44.54 8.90
CA GLY A 419 35.70 43.37 8.12
C GLY A 419 35.41 43.37 6.61
N GLU A 420 36.05 44.23 5.81
CA GLU A 420 36.00 44.09 4.34
C GLU A 420 36.67 42.78 3.85
N GLY A 421 35.99 42.00 3.00
CA GLY A 421 36.52 40.72 2.51
C GLY A 421 35.91 40.26 1.19
N VAL A 422 36.75 40.13 0.15
CA VAL A 422 36.34 39.74 -1.22
C VAL A 422 35.92 38.26 -1.29
N CYS A 423 34.81 37.98 -1.99
CA CYS A 423 34.30 36.62 -2.20
C CYS A 423 35.27 35.70 -2.98
N PRO A 424 35.69 34.55 -2.41
CA PRO A 424 36.31 33.48 -3.18
C PRO A 424 35.25 32.62 -3.92
N PRO A 425 35.63 31.87 -4.97
CA PRO A 425 34.70 31.01 -5.71
C PRO A 425 34.24 29.78 -4.91
N VAL A 426 33.04 29.29 -5.23
CA VAL A 426 32.42 28.12 -4.59
C VAL A 426 33.15 26.82 -4.98
N PRO A 427 33.65 26.02 -4.02
CA PRO A 427 34.23 24.70 -4.30
C PRO A 427 33.17 23.61 -4.50
N GLU A 428 33.53 22.57 -5.25
CA GLU A 428 32.69 21.38 -5.46
C GLU A 428 32.51 20.53 -4.16
N PRO A 429 31.42 19.76 -4.02
CA PRO A 429 31.11 19.06 -2.78
C PRO A 429 31.97 17.81 -2.54
N GLU A 430 32.91 17.89 -1.60
CA GLU A 430 33.68 16.75 -1.09
C GLU A 430 32.83 15.74 -0.26
N PRO A 431 33.34 14.50 -0.04
CA PRO A 431 32.58 13.43 0.60
C PRO A 431 32.28 13.68 2.09
N GLU A 432 31.08 13.31 2.55
CA GLU A 432 30.63 13.53 3.94
C GLU A 432 31.51 12.83 4.99
N GLU A 433 32.25 13.60 5.80
CA GLU A 433 32.88 13.07 7.01
C GLU A 433 31.86 12.64 8.08
N PRO A 434 32.09 11.53 8.80
CA PRO A 434 31.17 11.03 9.83
C PRO A 434 31.05 11.93 11.08
N GLY A 435 31.87 12.99 11.20
CA GLY A 435 31.86 13.93 12.34
C GLY A 435 30.58 14.75 12.48
N ARG A 436 30.11 15.40 11.39
CA ARG A 436 28.96 16.33 11.42
C ARG A 436 27.67 15.67 11.94
N ALA A 437 27.46 14.39 11.62
CA ALA A 437 26.32 13.62 12.13
C ALA A 437 26.35 13.43 13.66
N TYR A 438 27.53 13.37 14.28
CA TYR A 438 27.68 13.26 15.72
C TYR A 438 27.30 14.57 16.43
N GLU A 439 27.72 15.71 15.88
CA GLU A 439 27.42 17.05 16.41
C GLU A 439 25.93 17.39 16.37
N LEU A 440 25.27 17.07 15.24
CA LEU A 440 23.81 17.21 15.11
C LEU A 440 23.07 16.37 16.18
N ILE A 441 23.54 15.15 16.46
CA ILE A 441 23.01 14.32 17.56
C ILE A 441 23.28 14.96 18.93
N GLN A 442 24.40 15.68 19.12
CA GLN A 442 24.70 16.36 20.39
C GLN A 442 23.72 17.51 20.70
N ARG A 443 23.21 18.22 19.68
CA ARG A 443 22.28 19.35 19.85
C ARG A 443 20.87 18.94 20.29
N LEU A 444 20.48 17.66 20.16
CA LEU A 444 19.13 17.18 20.48
C LEU A 444 18.80 17.16 22.00
N PRO A 445 17.51 17.29 22.40
CA PRO A 445 17.03 17.01 23.75
C PRO A 445 17.55 15.70 24.38
N ARG A 446 17.80 15.70 25.70
CA ARG A 446 18.45 14.57 26.43
C ARG A 446 17.72 13.21 26.22
N ARG A 447 16.38 13.19 26.17
CA ARG A 447 15.60 11.97 25.88
C ARG A 447 15.83 11.42 24.46
N GLN A 448 15.85 12.28 23.45
CA GLN A 448 16.12 11.87 22.06
C GLN A 448 17.57 11.38 21.91
N ARG A 449 18.54 12.04 22.56
CA ARG A 449 19.93 11.54 22.64
C ARG A 449 20.04 10.14 23.25
N GLN A 450 19.26 9.84 24.29
CA GLN A 450 19.21 8.48 24.87
C GLN A 450 18.62 7.46 23.90
N LEU A 451 17.48 7.75 23.27
CA LEU A 451 16.83 6.87 22.29
C LEU A 451 17.75 6.57 21.08
N ILE A 452 18.42 7.58 20.53
CA ILE A 452 19.37 7.42 19.41
C ILE A 452 20.58 6.57 19.84
N ARG A 453 21.13 6.81 21.04
CA ARG A 453 22.22 5.99 21.59
C ARG A 453 21.79 4.54 21.80
N GLU A 454 20.55 4.28 22.21
CA GLU A 454 20.04 2.92 22.38
C GLU A 454 19.76 2.24 21.03
N ALA A 455 19.15 2.93 20.08
CA ALA A 455 18.93 2.44 18.71
C ALA A 455 20.26 2.08 18.02
N ASN A 456 21.28 2.94 18.14
CA ASN A 456 22.61 2.66 17.60
C ASN A 456 23.31 1.49 18.31
N ARG A 457 23.16 1.34 19.64
CA ARG A 457 23.64 0.14 20.37
C ARG A 457 22.96 -1.13 19.85
N ARG A 458 21.63 -1.11 19.66
CA ARG A 458 20.86 -2.24 19.10
C ARG A 458 21.29 -2.55 17.65
N ARG A 459 21.54 -1.54 16.81
CA ARG A 459 22.07 -1.67 15.44
C ARG A 459 23.45 -2.33 15.43
N VAL A 460 24.42 -1.80 16.19
CA VAL A 460 25.79 -2.33 16.25
C VAL A 460 25.80 -3.75 16.82
N ALA A 461 24.93 -4.08 17.79
CA ALA A 461 24.78 -5.44 18.29
C ALA A 461 24.28 -6.41 17.20
N ARG A 462 23.23 -6.03 16.45
CA ARG A 462 22.71 -6.81 15.31
C ARG A 462 23.75 -6.97 14.19
N GLU A 463 24.54 -5.94 13.91
CA GLU A 463 25.58 -5.99 12.88
C GLU A 463 26.77 -6.88 13.30
N ARG A 464 27.18 -6.84 14.57
CA ARG A 464 28.16 -7.78 15.14
C ARG A 464 27.65 -9.22 15.15
N LEU A 465 26.35 -9.44 15.38
CA LEU A 465 25.70 -10.74 15.24
C LEU A 465 25.72 -11.24 13.79
N ARG A 466 25.32 -10.40 12.81
CA ARG A 466 25.40 -10.75 11.37
C ARG A 466 26.84 -11.08 10.94
N LYS A 467 27.83 -10.28 11.35
CA LYS A 467 29.26 -10.51 11.05
C LYS A 467 29.82 -11.78 11.72
N ARG A 468 29.29 -12.21 12.88
CA ARG A 468 29.64 -13.49 13.52
C ARG A 468 28.93 -14.70 12.90
N ALA A 469 27.65 -14.55 12.51
CA ALA A 469 26.91 -15.60 11.81
C ALA A 469 27.49 -15.90 10.42
N ALA A 470 27.95 -14.87 9.70
CA ALA A 470 28.64 -15.00 8.42
C ALA A 470 30.05 -15.62 8.50
N ALA A 471 30.62 -15.75 9.70
CA ALA A 471 31.95 -16.31 9.96
C ALA A 471 31.85 -17.63 10.76
N GLY A 472 30.81 -18.43 10.48
CA GLY A 472 30.34 -19.50 11.37
C GLY A 472 31.35 -20.63 11.64
N GLY A 473 31.40 -21.06 12.91
CA GLY A 473 32.16 -22.24 13.33
C GLY A 473 32.12 -22.51 14.84
N ARG A 474 31.41 -23.57 15.23
CA ARG A 474 31.30 -24.20 16.57
C ARG A 474 30.47 -23.49 17.67
N ASP A 475 29.56 -24.31 18.22
CA ASP A 475 29.01 -24.43 19.58
C ASP A 475 28.62 -23.18 20.40
N TRP A 476 27.35 -23.15 20.82
CA TRP A 476 26.83 -22.22 21.82
C TRP A 476 26.06 -22.97 22.91
N PRO A 477 26.47 -22.93 24.19
CA PRO A 477 25.82 -23.67 25.27
C PRO A 477 24.49 -23.01 25.72
N PRO A 478 23.47 -23.80 26.12
CA PRO A 478 22.10 -23.32 26.38
C PRO A 478 21.95 -22.63 27.76
N ALA A 479 22.66 -21.52 27.98
CA ALA A 479 22.77 -20.88 29.30
C ALA A 479 22.56 -19.34 29.33
N LYS A 480 22.28 -18.67 28.19
CA LYS A 480 22.26 -17.19 28.12
C LYS A 480 21.03 -16.51 27.48
N GLU A 481 19.90 -17.22 27.34
CA GLU A 481 18.63 -16.60 26.90
C GLU A 481 18.05 -15.58 27.91
N ARG A 482 18.48 -15.63 29.18
CA ARG A 482 17.89 -14.85 30.29
C ARG A 482 18.23 -13.35 30.31
N LEU A 483 18.84 -12.79 29.27
CA LEU A 483 19.21 -11.36 29.19
C LEU A 483 18.36 -10.52 28.22
N PHE A 484 17.42 -11.11 27.46
CA PHE A 484 16.53 -10.36 26.55
C PHE A 484 15.02 -10.51 26.84
N ALA A 485 14.62 -11.30 27.84
CA ALA A 485 13.23 -11.43 28.31
C ALA A 485 12.78 -10.24 29.18
N GLY A 486 12.86 -9.01 28.65
CA GLY A 486 12.58 -7.76 29.37
C GLY A 486 11.21 -7.14 29.07
N GLY A 487 10.10 -7.69 29.60
CA GLY A 487 8.78 -7.11 29.34
C GLY A 487 7.54 -7.79 29.95
N GLY A 488 7.62 -8.44 31.12
CA GLY A 488 6.57 -9.35 31.59
C GLY A 488 6.22 -9.40 33.09
N ARG A 489 6.60 -8.42 33.92
CA ARG A 489 6.32 -8.47 35.37
C ARG A 489 4.94 -7.89 35.75
N ARG A 490 3.86 -8.66 35.54
CA ARG A 490 2.54 -8.46 36.22
C ARG A 490 1.56 -9.65 36.14
N ARG A 491 2.04 -10.89 36.31
CA ARG A 491 1.24 -12.12 36.55
C ARG A 491 2.14 -13.23 37.11
N ALA A 492 2.44 -13.19 38.40
CA ALA A 492 3.29 -14.19 39.09
C ALA A 492 3.08 -14.13 40.62
N SER A 493 1.82 -14.27 41.07
CA SER A 493 1.47 -14.07 42.50
C SER A 493 0.30 -14.91 43.02
N LEU A 494 -0.40 -15.67 42.15
CA LEU A 494 -1.57 -16.48 42.54
C LEU A 494 -1.37 -17.99 42.35
N GLU A 495 -0.51 -18.42 41.42
CA GLU A 495 -0.34 -19.82 41.02
C GLU A 495 0.79 -20.51 41.84
N ARG A 496 0.65 -20.54 43.18
CA ARG A 496 1.53 -21.29 44.09
C ARG A 496 0.80 -21.86 45.34
N ARG A 497 -0.43 -22.36 45.17
CA ARG A 497 -1.12 -23.16 46.20
C ARG A 497 -1.72 -24.46 45.66
N ASP A 498 -2.37 -24.42 44.50
CA ASP A 498 -3.23 -25.52 44.05
C ASP A 498 -2.50 -26.55 43.15
N ALA A 499 -1.42 -27.14 43.69
CA ALA A 499 -0.56 -28.08 42.96
C ALA A 499 -0.12 -29.31 43.79
N THR A 500 -0.94 -29.74 44.75
CA THR A 500 -0.81 -31.05 45.43
C THR A 500 -2.20 -31.67 45.66
N GLY A 501 -2.78 -32.24 44.61
CA GLY A 501 -4.10 -32.90 44.69
C GLY A 501 -4.43 -33.71 43.43
N ASP A 502 -4.93 -34.93 43.64
CA ASP A 502 -5.67 -35.78 42.71
C ASP A 502 -5.17 -35.97 41.26
N ALA A 503 -3.94 -36.47 41.14
CA ALA A 503 -3.58 -37.37 40.04
C ALA A 503 -4.35 -38.72 40.15
N LYS A 504 -5.68 -38.71 39.97
CA LYS A 504 -6.53 -39.88 40.28
C LYS A 504 -7.79 -40.11 39.42
N GLN A 505 -7.83 -39.66 38.16
CA GLN A 505 -8.97 -39.99 37.27
C GLN A 505 -8.66 -40.38 35.80
N GLU A 506 -7.39 -40.41 35.38
CA GLU A 506 -7.03 -40.74 33.98
C GLU A 506 -7.02 -42.26 33.68
N ARG A 507 -8.16 -42.93 33.90
CA ARG A 507 -8.34 -44.36 33.56
C ARG A 507 -9.78 -44.74 33.17
N ARG A 508 -10.40 -44.02 32.21
CA ARG A 508 -11.61 -44.47 31.47
C ARG A 508 -11.97 -43.57 30.26
N ALA A 509 -11.30 -43.77 29.11
CA ALA A 509 -11.75 -43.22 27.82
C ALA A 509 -11.16 -44.01 26.63
N ARG A 510 -11.93 -44.97 26.07
CA ARG A 510 -11.70 -45.53 24.73
C ARG A 510 -13.04 -45.91 24.07
N GLN A 511 -13.08 -45.72 22.74
CA GLN A 511 -14.14 -46.07 21.79
C GLN A 511 -15.42 -45.19 21.76
N PRO A 512 -16.12 -45.12 20.60
CA PRO A 512 -16.96 -43.96 20.25
C PRO A 512 -18.46 -44.27 19.98
N ARG A 513 -19.27 -43.20 19.88
CA ARG A 513 -20.61 -43.19 19.27
C ARG A 513 -20.69 -41.92 18.39
N ARG A 514 -21.00 -42.00 17.10
CA ARG A 514 -22.31 -42.23 16.45
C ARG A 514 -23.36 -41.18 16.83
N ALA A 515 -23.90 -40.52 15.81
CA ALA A 515 -24.89 -39.46 15.90
C ALA A 515 -26.33 -40.00 16.00
N ILE A 516 -27.25 -39.13 16.43
CA ILE A 516 -28.71 -39.17 16.21
C ILE A 516 -29.24 -37.74 16.39
N ASN A 517 -30.28 -37.35 15.65
CA ASN A 517 -31.00 -36.09 15.87
C ASN A 517 -31.85 -36.19 17.14
N ASP A 518 -32.18 -35.07 17.79
CA ASP A 518 -33.60 -34.80 18.00
C ASP A 518 -33.95 -33.31 18.12
N ARG A 519 -35.23 -33.02 18.36
CA ARG A 519 -35.95 -31.80 17.96
C ARG A 519 -36.85 -31.28 19.11
N ARG A 520 -37.26 -30.00 19.04
CA ARG A 520 -38.39 -29.36 19.79
C ARG A 520 -38.16 -29.11 21.29
N CYS A 521 -38.85 -28.20 22.01
CA CYS A 521 -39.64 -26.98 21.67
C CYS A 521 -39.95 -26.15 22.94
N LEU A 522 -40.85 -25.16 22.79
CA LEU A 522 -41.72 -24.48 23.80
C LEU A 522 -41.06 -23.26 24.50
N ASP A 523 -41.71 -22.13 24.78
CA ASP A 523 -43.02 -21.52 24.40
C ASP A 523 -43.05 -20.05 24.92
N SER A 524 -43.99 -19.10 24.69
CA SER A 524 -45.15 -18.79 23.80
C SER A 524 -45.39 -17.25 23.95
N PRO A 525 -46.58 -16.60 23.78
CA PRO A 525 -47.81 -16.83 22.98
C PRO A 525 -47.90 -15.83 21.79
N LEU A 526 -48.65 -16.02 20.69
CA LEU A 526 -50.10 -16.23 20.44
C LEU A 526 -51.02 -15.00 20.60
N ILE A 527 -51.75 -14.68 19.52
CA ILE A 527 -53.22 -14.49 19.41
C ILE A 527 -53.58 -14.59 17.90
N ASP A 528 -54.77 -15.12 17.58
CA ASP A 528 -55.07 -15.78 16.30
C ASP A 528 -56.05 -15.04 15.35
N GLY A 529 -56.22 -15.55 14.11
CA GLY A 529 -57.28 -15.14 13.16
C GLY A 529 -57.17 -15.79 11.75
N ASP A 530 -58.13 -16.65 11.38
CA ASP A 530 -58.23 -17.43 10.11
C ASP A 530 -59.65 -17.19 9.48
N LEU A 531 -60.04 -17.49 8.23
CA LEU A 531 -59.94 -18.67 7.32
C LEU A 531 -59.81 -18.23 5.82
N PRO A 532 -59.59 -19.14 4.82
CA PRO A 532 -58.80 -18.82 3.62
C PRO A 532 -59.57 -18.81 2.25
N PRO A 533 -59.23 -19.53 1.14
CA PRO A 533 -59.15 -18.85 -0.18
C PRO A 533 -59.98 -19.46 -1.34
N GLU A 534 -60.23 -18.69 -2.41
CA GLU A 534 -60.67 -19.26 -3.71
C GLU A 534 -60.36 -18.35 -4.94
N ALA A 535 -60.45 -18.90 -6.16
CA ALA A 535 -60.15 -18.26 -7.45
C ALA A 535 -60.62 -19.17 -8.64
N PRO A 536 -60.50 -18.78 -9.93
CA PRO A 536 -60.67 -17.48 -10.61
C PRO A 536 -61.95 -17.53 -11.51
N PRO A 537 -62.17 -16.69 -12.57
CA PRO A 537 -61.45 -16.80 -13.87
C PRO A 537 -61.25 -15.47 -14.65
N THR A 538 -60.63 -15.54 -15.83
CA THR A 538 -60.60 -14.45 -16.84
C THR A 538 -61.70 -14.65 -17.90
N PRO A 539 -62.06 -13.64 -18.73
CA PRO A 539 -61.37 -13.54 -20.04
C PRO A 539 -61.38 -12.16 -20.78
N ARG A 540 -60.38 -11.96 -21.67
CA ARG A 540 -60.45 -11.20 -22.97
C ARG A 540 -60.73 -9.67 -22.91
N SER A 541 -60.39 -8.83 -23.91
CA SER A 541 -59.45 -8.96 -25.05
C SER A 541 -59.15 -7.61 -25.78
N ARG A 542 -57.95 -7.50 -26.35
CA ARG A 542 -57.60 -6.82 -27.64
C ARG A 542 -58.23 -5.46 -28.01
N SER A 543 -57.41 -4.41 -28.03
CA SER A 543 -56.99 -3.63 -29.24
C SER A 543 -56.43 -2.25 -28.80
N ALA A 544 -55.33 -1.67 -29.31
CA ALA A 544 -54.66 -1.65 -30.62
C ALA A 544 -55.10 -0.53 -31.58
N LYS A 545 -54.57 0.70 -31.35
CA LYS A 545 -54.02 1.68 -32.32
C LYS A 545 -53.51 2.91 -31.51
N ASP A 546 -52.31 3.47 -31.65
CA ASP A 546 -51.46 3.85 -32.82
C ASP A 546 -51.70 5.31 -33.29
N LYS A 547 -50.60 5.95 -33.73
CA LYS A 547 -50.46 7.25 -34.42
C LYS A 547 -50.59 8.60 -33.65
N LYS A 548 -49.39 9.17 -33.46
CA LYS A 548 -48.90 10.43 -34.08
C LYS A 548 -49.08 11.80 -33.38
N LYS A 549 -47.89 12.35 -33.04
CA LYS A 549 -47.31 13.64 -33.49
C LYS A 549 -47.84 14.98 -32.95
N LYS A 550 -46.88 15.65 -32.29
CA LYS A 550 -46.33 17.00 -32.57
C LYS A 550 -46.95 18.25 -31.91
N LYS A 551 -46.01 18.93 -31.22
CA LYS A 551 -45.69 20.37 -31.28
C LYS A 551 -46.51 21.37 -30.44
N ASN A 552 -45.79 21.87 -29.44
CA ASN A 552 -45.38 23.29 -29.28
C ASN A 552 -46.26 24.29 -28.51
N LYS A 553 -45.56 24.85 -27.51
CA LYS A 553 -45.36 26.29 -27.22
C LYS A 553 -46.30 26.98 -26.22
N LYS A 554 -45.62 27.76 -25.35
CA LYS A 554 -46.07 28.91 -24.54
C LYS A 554 -47.02 28.60 -23.38
N GLN A 555 -46.99 29.32 -22.25
CA GLN A 555 -45.92 30.02 -21.50
C GLN A 555 -46.55 30.41 -20.12
N PRO A 556 -45.78 30.85 -19.10
CA PRO A 556 -46.23 30.78 -17.70
C PRO A 556 -46.93 32.03 -17.15
N ARG A 557 -47.58 31.83 -16.00
CA ARG A 557 -47.86 32.76 -14.88
C ARG A 557 -48.07 31.86 -13.63
N LYS A 558 -47.61 32.17 -12.43
CA LYS A 558 -46.71 33.25 -11.96
C LYS A 558 -45.45 32.62 -11.38
#